data_AF-A0AAU4ZJR8-F1
#
_entry.id   AF-A0AAU4ZJR8-F1
#
_cell.length_a   1.000
_cell.length_b   1.000
_cell.length_c   1.000
_cell.angle_alpha   90.00
_cell.angle_beta   90.00
_cell.angle_gamma   90.00
#
_symmetry.space_group_name_H-M   'P 1'
#
loop_
_entity.id
_entity.type
_entity.pdbx_description
1 polymer ?
#
loop_
_entity_poly.entity_id
_entity_poly.type
_entity_poly.pdbx_seq_one_letter_code
_entity_poly.pdbx_strand_id
1 'polypeptide(L)'
;MRSMTRRLSTLRSRTGATRTSCAVLAMAVPVLTFGLPAAPAVAAPLPGGLGPCIPGSCPDPFPGINNGPIAGRDDAINVFVGNDFLVRGRAAEAEGRVVVLDEFDQNKDPSASGLYNLGIAGVGSRVAPPVDSDFLTAGGNVTIAAGQTLETTGGLLGERGIVRYAGTQTGTVNGELIQDDDAIEPYAGLRDQLTDASRCYARVDGRQRTATGTAVNQGTQTLFTGDGTSALQVFNVDFDMVGPGGTQQGIVFAGIPDDATVLVNVIGTDRVLNTYSGGISDDTDPLNAYRERLLWNFPDATTVDLRGTGQFQGSFLMGEQSSMTNVQLPGINGRFFTTGSLTHTSSATGGGGQEFHAYPFDGDLPDCGGPQPTTGEVRVLKTDTDTGAPLAGADFELWRETNNTPGLQTRGTEPDTRVSTCTTTADGICAATTTTGTYYWRETAAPDGYDLPVPNVFGPLVLSEENAGTGVRTEAQNTATTEPPGTGRIDLAKKDRKNGEPLAGAVFELWRESNDTPGLQTRGTESDTRVDDCSTDEKGGCSFDDLLLGEYYLRETAVPEGYVLPANPVSGPYEVTAENSTTGVTATIENTRGEPCKGKTCKDRRA
;
A
#
# COMPACT_ATOMS: atom_id res chain seq x y z
N MET A 1 -46.32 -39.38 -28.31
CA MET A 1 -47.48 -39.99 -29.02
C MET A 1 -48.32 -38.86 -29.64
N ARG A 2 -48.73 -39.07 -30.90
CA ARG A 2 -49.56 -38.28 -31.84
C ARG A 2 -50.59 -37.32 -31.20
N SER A 3 -50.68 -36.04 -31.57
CA SER A 3 -51.14 -35.42 -32.85
C SER A 3 -52.65 -35.49 -33.09
N MET A 4 -53.29 -34.31 -33.22
CA MET A 4 -54.44 -34.08 -34.11
C MET A 4 -54.40 -32.63 -34.67
N THR A 5 -54.02 -32.42 -35.96
CA THR A 5 -54.86 -32.20 -37.18
C THR A 5 -55.79 -30.97 -37.13
N ARG A 6 -55.48 -29.87 -37.84
CA ARG A 6 -55.75 -29.51 -39.27
C ARG A 6 -57.12 -28.86 -39.52
N ARG A 7 -57.14 -27.73 -40.25
CA ARG A 7 -57.68 -27.49 -41.63
C ARG A 7 -57.82 -25.97 -41.88
N LEU A 8 -57.12 -25.39 -42.89
CA LEU A 8 -57.56 -25.10 -44.29
C LEU A 8 -58.65 -23.99 -44.35
N SER A 9 -58.69 -22.97 -45.23
CA SER A 9 -58.06 -22.72 -46.54
C SER A 9 -58.50 -21.36 -47.14
N THR A 10 -57.57 -20.62 -47.76
CA THR A 10 -57.60 -19.79 -49.01
C THR A 10 -58.89 -19.15 -49.59
N LEU A 11 -58.78 -17.90 -50.09
CA LEU A 11 -58.89 -17.48 -51.54
C LEU A 11 -58.66 -15.94 -51.72
N ARG A 12 -57.74 -15.49 -52.61
CA ARG A 12 -57.90 -14.67 -53.87
C ARG A 12 -58.72 -13.36 -53.76
N SER A 13 -58.40 -12.19 -54.37
CA SER A 13 -57.65 -11.83 -55.59
C SER A 13 -57.38 -10.31 -55.72
N ARG A 14 -56.29 -9.98 -56.44
CA ARG A 14 -55.91 -8.77 -57.23
C ARG A 14 -56.91 -7.61 -57.43
N THR A 15 -56.39 -6.38 -57.33
CA THR A 15 -56.28 -5.37 -58.41
C THR A 15 -55.30 -4.27 -58.02
N GLY A 16 -54.45 -3.84 -58.95
CA GLY A 16 -53.52 -2.72 -58.77
C GLY A 16 -54.05 -1.43 -59.39
N ALA A 17 -53.62 -0.29 -58.85
CA ALA A 17 -53.53 0.97 -59.57
C ALA A 17 -52.48 1.89 -58.90
N THR A 18 -51.43 2.13 -59.68
CA THR A 18 -50.38 3.15 -59.63
C THR A 18 -50.78 4.52 -59.04
N ARG A 19 -49.93 5.10 -58.17
CA ARG A 19 -49.01 6.23 -58.51
C ARG A 19 -48.28 6.77 -57.27
N THR A 20 -46.96 6.69 -57.33
CA THR A 20 -45.96 7.71 -57.00
C THR A 20 -46.05 8.44 -55.65
N SER A 21 -45.16 8.09 -54.73
CA SER A 21 -44.55 9.04 -53.80
C SER A 21 -43.14 8.56 -53.46
N CYS A 22 -42.16 9.46 -53.61
CA CYS A 22 -40.76 9.23 -53.27
C CYS A 22 -40.62 8.86 -51.80
N ALA A 23 -40.00 7.71 -51.50
CA ALA A 23 -39.49 7.39 -50.18
C ALA A 23 -37.98 7.20 -50.31
N VAL A 24 -37.24 8.13 -49.71
CA VAL A 24 -35.80 8.04 -49.51
C VAL A 24 -35.56 6.86 -48.56
N LEU A 25 -34.92 5.80 -49.03
CA LEU A 25 -34.42 4.72 -48.18
C LEU A 25 -33.25 5.24 -47.36
N ALA A 26 -33.51 5.61 -46.10
CA ALA A 26 -32.48 5.71 -45.09
C ALA A 26 -32.16 4.28 -44.60
N MET A 27 -31.04 3.72 -45.07
CA MET A 27 -30.49 2.50 -44.48
C MET A 27 -29.93 2.85 -43.09
N ALA A 28 -30.67 2.51 -42.05
CA ALA A 28 -30.15 2.52 -40.69
C ALA A 28 -29.20 1.32 -40.52
N VAL A 29 -27.90 1.60 -40.55
CA VAL A 29 -26.86 0.66 -40.12
C VAL A 29 -26.96 0.56 -38.60
N PRO A 30 -27.09 -0.64 -38.00
CA PRO A 30 -27.02 -0.78 -36.56
C PRO A 30 -25.59 -0.47 -36.11
N VAL A 31 -25.41 0.65 -35.42
CA VAL A 31 -24.16 0.97 -34.72
C VAL A 31 -24.06 0.01 -33.54
N LEU A 32 -23.25 -1.03 -33.69
CA LEU A 32 -22.74 -1.82 -32.56
C LEU A 32 -21.83 -0.91 -31.75
N THR A 33 -22.38 -0.29 -30.71
CA THR A 33 -21.60 0.32 -29.64
C THR A 33 -20.90 -0.81 -28.90
N PHE A 34 -19.63 -1.05 -29.22
CA PHE A 34 -18.75 -1.78 -28.32
C PHE A 34 -18.60 -0.91 -27.07
N GLY A 35 -19.21 -1.36 -25.97
CA GLY A 35 -18.94 -0.78 -24.66
C GLY A 35 -17.45 -0.88 -24.42
N LEU A 36 -16.83 0.24 -24.05
CA LEU A 36 -15.48 0.24 -23.49
C LEU A 36 -15.47 -0.77 -22.32
N PRO A 37 -14.44 -1.62 -22.18
CA PRO A 37 -14.28 -2.38 -20.96
C PRO A 37 -14.19 -1.37 -19.82
N ALA A 38 -15.04 -1.53 -18.80
CA ALA A 38 -14.88 -0.81 -17.55
C ALA A 38 -13.44 -1.04 -17.09
N ALA A 39 -12.71 0.04 -16.79
CA ALA A 39 -11.45 -0.07 -16.08
C ALA A 39 -11.70 -0.93 -14.82
N PRO A 40 -10.76 -1.80 -14.42
CA PRO A 40 -10.91 -2.51 -13.15
C PRO A 40 -11.10 -1.44 -12.08
N ALA A 41 -12.23 -1.52 -11.36
CA ALA A 41 -12.44 -0.69 -10.19
C ALA A 41 -11.25 -0.94 -9.26
N VAL A 42 -10.52 0.12 -8.93
CA VAL A 42 -9.45 0.01 -7.95
C VAL A 42 -10.11 -0.30 -6.62
N ALA A 43 -9.65 -1.37 -6.00
CA ALA A 43 -10.12 -1.84 -4.72
C ALA A 43 -10.09 -0.72 -3.67
N ALA A 44 -11.18 -0.54 -2.91
CA ALA A 44 -11.29 0.55 -1.94
C ALA A 44 -11.37 0.02 -0.49
N PRO A 45 -10.55 0.53 0.44
CA PRO A 45 -10.75 0.31 1.87
C PRO A 45 -12.01 1.05 2.36
N LEU A 46 -12.36 0.90 3.64
CA LEU A 46 -13.41 1.72 4.23
C LEU A 46 -13.01 3.22 4.19
N PRO A 47 -13.99 4.15 4.20
CA PRO A 47 -13.70 5.59 4.12
C PRO A 47 -12.71 6.07 5.18
N GLY A 48 -11.94 7.10 4.87
CA GLY A 48 -10.92 7.64 5.77
C GLY A 48 -9.68 6.76 5.93
N GLY A 49 -9.49 5.76 5.04
CA GLY A 49 -8.40 4.78 5.17
C GLY A 49 -8.64 3.76 6.27
N LEU A 50 -9.89 3.63 6.74
CA LEU A 50 -10.29 2.66 7.75
C LEU A 50 -10.22 1.23 7.22
N GLY A 51 -10.07 0.28 8.13
CA GLY A 51 -10.08 -1.15 7.83
C GLY A 51 -8.69 -1.75 8.01
N PRO A 52 -7.75 -1.52 7.07
CA PRO A 52 -6.42 -2.10 7.14
C PRO A 52 -5.65 -1.64 8.38
N CYS A 53 -4.67 -2.43 8.77
CA CYS A 53 -3.70 -2.02 9.77
C CYS A 53 -2.74 -0.96 9.17
N ILE A 54 -2.34 0.06 9.95
CA ILE A 54 -1.45 1.13 9.45
C ILE A 54 -0.03 0.60 9.25
N PRO A 55 0.56 0.67 8.03
CA PRO A 55 1.88 0.14 7.75
C PRO A 55 2.95 0.61 8.73
N GLY A 56 3.80 -0.32 9.17
CA GLY A 56 4.95 -0.03 10.04
C GLY A 56 5.19 -1.11 11.08
N SER A 57 4.22 -1.32 11.98
CA SER A 57 4.31 -2.31 13.08
C SER A 57 3.20 -3.35 13.07
N CYS A 58 2.43 -3.42 11.98
CA CYS A 58 1.42 -4.45 11.77
C CYS A 58 2.05 -5.84 11.78
N PRO A 59 1.49 -6.80 12.54
CA PRO A 59 1.87 -8.19 12.40
C PRO A 59 1.33 -8.76 11.07
N ASP A 60 2.13 -9.59 10.42
CA ASP A 60 1.74 -10.36 9.24
C ASP A 60 2.34 -11.78 9.34
N PRO A 61 1.52 -12.85 9.50
CA PRO A 61 0.05 -12.80 9.61
C PRO A 61 -0.41 -12.17 10.93
N PHE A 62 -1.65 -11.68 10.98
CA PHE A 62 -2.27 -11.26 12.23
C PHE A 62 -2.42 -12.47 13.17
N PRO A 63 -2.06 -12.33 14.46
CA PRO A 63 -2.12 -13.44 15.42
C PRO A 63 -3.57 -13.79 15.74
N GLY A 64 -3.87 -15.08 15.88
CA GLY A 64 -5.14 -15.55 16.44
C GLY A 64 -5.33 -15.14 17.90
N ILE A 65 -6.52 -15.38 18.46
CA ILE A 65 -6.88 -14.94 19.81
C ILE A 65 -5.95 -15.59 20.85
N ASN A 66 -5.24 -14.78 21.63
CA ASN A 66 -4.26 -15.26 22.61
C ASN A 66 -4.05 -14.26 23.77
N ASN A 67 -3.30 -14.69 24.78
CA ASN A 67 -2.90 -13.89 25.95
C ASN A 67 -1.37 -13.71 26.06
N GLY A 68 -0.66 -13.84 24.93
CA GLY A 68 0.78 -13.74 24.82
C GLY A 68 1.31 -12.30 24.93
N PRO A 69 2.58 -12.05 24.59
CA PRO A 69 3.09 -10.68 24.50
C PRO A 69 2.39 -9.89 23.39
N ILE A 70 2.56 -8.56 23.38
CA ILE A 70 2.12 -7.71 22.27
C ILE A 70 2.83 -8.18 20.99
N ALA A 71 2.06 -8.54 19.98
CA ALA A 71 2.54 -9.16 18.75
C ALA A 71 2.94 -8.13 17.67
N GLY A 72 2.37 -6.93 17.75
CA GLY A 72 2.59 -5.82 16.85
C GLY A 72 1.81 -4.61 17.34
N ARG A 73 1.85 -3.52 16.56
CA ARG A 73 1.08 -2.31 16.88
C ARG A 73 0.37 -1.76 15.67
N ASP A 74 -0.81 -1.21 15.93
CA ASP A 74 -1.70 -0.66 14.93
C ASP A 74 -2.36 0.62 15.44
N ASP A 75 -2.10 1.73 14.76
CA ASP A 75 -2.71 3.02 15.09
C ASP A 75 -4.03 3.29 14.36
N ALA A 76 -4.49 2.33 13.53
CA ALA A 76 -5.79 2.41 12.90
C ALA A 76 -6.91 2.40 13.95
N ILE A 77 -7.99 3.10 13.64
CA ILE A 77 -9.20 3.07 14.48
C ILE A 77 -9.78 1.66 14.44
N ASN A 78 -9.82 1.00 15.59
CA ASN A 78 -10.47 -0.28 15.73
C ASN A 78 -11.96 -0.13 16.01
N VAL A 79 -12.31 0.81 16.90
CA VAL A 79 -13.70 1.11 17.26
C VAL A 79 -14.00 2.58 16.97
N PHE A 80 -14.99 2.84 16.11
CA PHE A 80 -15.53 4.18 15.88
C PHE A 80 -16.99 4.24 16.32
N VAL A 81 -17.33 5.26 17.11
CA VAL A 81 -18.68 5.53 17.59
C VAL A 81 -19.06 6.96 17.25
N GLY A 82 -20.05 7.14 16.38
CA GLY A 82 -20.48 8.44 15.89
C GLY A 82 -21.31 9.26 16.88
N ASN A 83 -21.68 8.68 18.02
CA ASN A 83 -22.39 9.30 19.13
C ASN A 83 -21.89 8.70 20.47
N ASP A 84 -22.75 8.48 21.46
CA ASP A 84 -22.35 7.97 22.77
C ASP A 84 -21.82 6.52 22.76
N PHE A 85 -20.73 6.29 23.50
CA PHE A 85 -20.24 4.95 23.84
C PHE A 85 -20.48 4.64 25.32
N LEU A 86 -21.44 3.75 25.58
CA LEU A 86 -21.84 3.29 26.90
C LEU A 86 -21.24 1.92 27.23
N VAL A 87 -20.39 1.86 28.25
CA VAL A 87 -19.89 0.59 28.83
C VAL A 87 -20.78 0.19 30.00
N ARG A 88 -21.41 -0.98 29.92
CA ARG A 88 -22.44 -1.46 30.84
C ARG A 88 -22.24 -2.92 31.22
N GLY A 89 -23.03 -3.40 32.19
CA GLY A 89 -23.06 -4.81 32.55
C GLY A 89 -21.68 -5.35 32.92
N ARG A 90 -21.29 -6.47 32.31
CA ARG A 90 -20.02 -7.17 32.54
C ARG A 90 -19.01 -7.02 31.38
N ALA A 91 -19.23 -6.07 30.47
CA ALA A 91 -18.32 -5.78 29.36
C ALA A 91 -16.92 -5.44 29.86
N ALA A 92 -15.88 -6.04 29.31
CA ALA A 92 -14.55 -6.01 29.91
C ALA A 92 -13.55 -5.19 29.13
N GLU A 93 -13.48 -5.30 27.81
CA GLU A 93 -12.33 -4.76 27.08
C GLU A 93 -12.69 -4.24 25.68
N ALA A 94 -11.96 -3.24 25.21
CA ALA A 94 -11.89 -2.88 23.80
C ALA A 94 -10.43 -2.69 23.40
N GLU A 95 -9.90 -3.64 22.64
CA GLU A 95 -8.56 -3.58 22.08
C GLU A 95 -8.46 -2.58 20.92
N GLY A 96 -7.26 -2.04 20.69
CA GLY A 96 -7.00 -1.09 19.62
C GLY A 96 -7.51 0.33 19.93
N ARG A 97 -7.36 1.23 18.96
CA ARG A 97 -7.74 2.64 19.12
C ARG A 97 -9.25 2.81 19.05
N VAL A 98 -9.80 3.59 19.97
CA VAL A 98 -11.23 3.89 20.08
C VAL A 98 -11.46 5.39 19.87
N VAL A 99 -12.37 5.73 18.96
CA VAL A 99 -12.81 7.11 18.70
C VAL A 99 -14.31 7.21 18.97
N VAL A 100 -14.70 8.18 19.79
CA VAL A 100 -16.08 8.47 20.17
C VAL A 100 -16.36 9.93 19.88
N LEU A 101 -17.30 10.23 18.99
CA LEU A 101 -17.58 11.63 18.62
C LEU A 101 -18.33 12.41 19.69
N ASP A 102 -18.98 11.72 20.63
CA ASP A 102 -19.68 12.34 21.75
C ASP A 102 -19.16 11.79 23.09
N GLU A 103 -20.03 11.35 24.00
CA GLU A 103 -19.64 10.96 25.35
C GLU A 103 -19.17 9.50 25.44
N PHE A 104 -18.11 9.27 26.23
CA PHE A 104 -17.74 7.95 26.73
C PHE A 104 -18.20 7.81 28.18
N ASP A 105 -19.05 6.84 28.48
CA ASP A 105 -19.58 6.62 29.82
C ASP A 105 -19.45 5.15 30.26
N GLN A 106 -18.68 4.94 31.34
CA GLN A 106 -18.49 3.65 31.97
C GLN A 106 -19.29 3.56 33.26
N ASN A 107 -20.32 2.72 33.25
CA ASN A 107 -21.18 2.44 34.40
C ASN A 107 -21.60 0.97 34.41
N LYS A 108 -20.66 0.12 34.80
CA LYS A 108 -20.79 -1.33 34.84
C LYS A 108 -21.63 -1.81 36.03
N ASP A 109 -22.07 -3.07 35.96
CA ASP A 109 -22.74 -3.76 37.08
C ASP A 109 -21.82 -3.74 38.32
N PRO A 110 -22.24 -3.17 39.47
CA PRO A 110 -21.43 -3.11 40.69
C PRO A 110 -21.04 -4.48 41.26
N SER A 111 -21.71 -5.56 40.84
CA SER A 111 -21.36 -6.94 41.20
C SER A 111 -20.31 -7.58 40.28
N ALA A 112 -19.86 -6.87 39.24
CA ALA A 112 -18.81 -7.29 38.32
C ALA A 112 -17.47 -6.59 38.64
N SER A 113 -16.43 -6.93 37.89
CA SER A 113 -15.19 -6.15 37.91
C SER A 113 -15.49 -4.72 37.46
N GLY A 114 -15.04 -3.72 38.23
CA GLY A 114 -15.13 -2.30 37.86
C GLY A 114 -14.11 -1.87 36.81
N LEU A 115 -13.22 -2.77 36.36
CA LEU A 115 -12.21 -2.46 35.34
C LEU A 115 -12.80 -2.58 33.93
N TYR A 116 -12.48 -1.61 33.07
CA TYR A 116 -12.65 -1.74 31.62
C TYR A 116 -11.30 -1.47 30.96
N ASN A 117 -10.74 -2.48 30.27
CA ASN A 117 -9.45 -2.34 29.59
C ASN A 117 -9.66 -1.72 28.20
N LEU A 118 -8.83 -0.76 27.84
CA LEU A 118 -8.90 -0.05 26.59
C LEU A 118 -7.53 -0.06 25.90
N GLY A 119 -7.51 -0.26 24.59
CA GLY A 119 -6.31 -0.37 23.76
C GLY A 119 -5.60 -1.71 23.87
N ILE A 120 -5.42 -2.23 25.08
CA ILE A 120 -4.79 -3.53 25.33
C ILE A 120 -5.79 -4.48 25.98
N ALA A 121 -6.15 -5.55 25.28
CA ALA A 121 -6.96 -6.64 25.81
C ALA A 121 -6.10 -7.69 26.52
N GLY A 122 -6.62 -8.32 27.57
CA GLY A 122 -5.97 -9.43 28.27
C GLY A 122 -5.96 -10.72 27.42
N VAL A 123 -7.03 -10.97 26.69
CA VAL A 123 -7.13 -12.01 25.66
C VAL A 123 -7.65 -11.35 24.40
N GLY A 124 -6.98 -11.50 23.27
CA GLY A 124 -7.38 -10.81 22.03
C GLY A 124 -6.39 -11.02 20.91
N SER A 125 -6.32 -10.08 19.97
CA SER A 125 -5.29 -10.08 18.92
C SER A 125 -3.90 -9.79 19.51
N ARG A 126 -3.82 -9.13 20.66
CA ARG A 126 -2.58 -8.63 21.27
C ARG A 126 -1.85 -7.65 20.35
N VAL A 127 -2.63 -6.84 19.63
CA VAL A 127 -2.15 -5.77 18.73
C VAL A 127 -2.68 -4.44 19.26
N ALA A 128 -1.84 -3.75 20.01
CA ALA A 128 -2.20 -2.51 20.69
C ALA A 128 -1.86 -1.28 19.86
N PRO A 129 -2.44 -0.10 20.15
CA PRO A 129 -1.93 1.13 19.58
C PRO A 129 -0.48 1.41 20.04
N PRO A 130 0.28 2.26 19.31
CA PRO A 130 1.53 2.83 19.80
C PRO A 130 1.41 3.39 21.22
N VAL A 131 2.44 3.20 22.07
CA VAL A 131 2.40 3.59 23.49
C VAL A 131 2.16 5.09 23.73
N ASP A 132 2.54 5.93 22.76
CA ASP A 132 2.39 7.39 22.84
C ASP A 132 1.21 7.88 21.98
N SER A 133 0.29 6.99 21.57
CA SER A 133 -0.90 7.36 20.82
C SER A 133 -2.18 7.31 21.64
N ASP A 134 -3.22 7.94 21.09
CA ASP A 134 -4.54 7.94 21.66
C ASP A 134 -5.13 6.52 21.64
N PHE A 135 -5.43 5.99 22.83
CA PHE A 135 -6.23 4.77 22.98
C PHE A 135 -7.72 5.10 22.98
N LEU A 136 -8.08 6.23 23.60
CA LEU A 136 -9.41 6.85 23.49
C LEU A 136 -9.27 8.28 23.00
N THR A 137 -10.06 8.64 21.99
CA THR A 137 -10.36 10.04 21.67
C THR A 137 -11.86 10.27 21.79
N ALA A 138 -12.29 11.18 22.66
CA ALA A 138 -13.69 11.50 22.93
C ALA A 138 -14.03 12.97 22.62
N GLY A 139 -15.08 13.22 21.84
CA GLY A 139 -15.56 14.58 21.55
C GLY A 139 -16.36 15.21 22.69
N GLY A 140 -16.80 14.40 23.65
CA GLY A 140 -17.57 14.84 24.80
C GLY A 140 -16.91 14.50 26.14
N ASN A 141 -17.74 14.20 27.13
CA ASN A 141 -17.30 13.83 28.47
C ASN A 141 -16.74 12.40 28.50
N VAL A 142 -15.77 12.17 29.39
CA VAL A 142 -15.32 10.83 29.80
C VAL A 142 -15.74 10.61 31.25
N THR A 143 -16.79 9.82 31.45
CA THR A 143 -17.41 9.61 32.76
C THR A 143 -17.22 8.18 33.23
N ILE A 144 -16.52 8.01 34.36
CA ILE A 144 -16.31 6.70 34.99
C ILE A 144 -17.06 6.66 36.32
N ALA A 145 -17.96 5.69 36.48
CA ALA A 145 -18.76 5.54 37.69
C ALA A 145 -17.88 5.30 38.93
N ALA A 146 -18.39 5.72 40.09
CA ALA A 146 -17.66 5.59 41.36
C ALA A 146 -17.27 4.13 41.66
N GLY A 147 -16.01 3.92 42.04
CA GLY A 147 -15.45 2.59 42.31
C GLY A 147 -15.08 1.76 41.06
N GLN A 148 -15.19 2.36 39.86
CA GLN A 148 -14.77 1.77 38.59
C GLN A 148 -13.53 2.49 38.04
N THR A 149 -12.83 1.84 37.12
CA THR A 149 -11.60 2.35 36.49
C THR A 149 -11.62 2.05 35.00
N LEU A 150 -11.30 3.06 34.19
CA LEU A 150 -10.86 2.88 32.80
C LEU A 150 -9.35 2.61 32.80
N GLU A 151 -8.93 1.46 32.28
CA GLU A 151 -7.56 0.96 32.35
C GLU A 151 -6.94 0.93 30.95
N THR A 152 -5.84 1.66 30.73
CA THR A 152 -5.17 1.73 29.41
C THR A 152 -3.85 0.98 29.37
N THR A 153 -3.38 0.44 30.48
CA THR A 153 -2.06 -0.23 30.54
C THR A 153 -2.13 -1.70 30.14
N GLY A 154 -3.34 -2.30 30.13
CA GLY A 154 -3.51 -3.74 29.98
C GLY A 154 -2.75 -4.57 31.02
N GLY A 155 -2.40 -3.96 32.16
CA GLY A 155 -1.57 -4.58 33.20
C GLY A 155 -0.08 -4.68 32.86
N LEU A 156 0.39 -4.05 31.79
CA LEU A 156 1.80 -4.05 31.36
C LEU A 156 2.54 -2.82 31.90
N LEU A 157 3.69 -3.04 32.54
CA LEU A 157 4.51 -1.96 33.08
C LEU A 157 5.13 -1.12 31.95
N GLY A 158 4.81 0.17 31.92
CA GLY A 158 5.37 1.11 30.93
C GLY A 158 4.56 1.25 29.64
N GLU A 159 3.50 0.46 29.48
CA GLU A 159 2.50 0.67 28.43
C GLU A 159 1.41 1.56 29.02
N ARG A 160 1.28 2.81 28.59
CA ARG A 160 0.26 3.74 29.09
C ARG A 160 -0.31 4.51 27.91
N GLY A 161 -1.55 4.22 27.55
CA GLY A 161 -2.23 4.92 26.46
C GLY A 161 -2.73 6.31 26.86
N ILE A 162 -2.92 7.16 25.85
CA ILE A 162 -3.55 8.47 26.01
C ILE A 162 -5.07 8.34 25.94
N VAL A 163 -5.75 9.03 26.85
CA VAL A 163 -7.18 9.30 26.82
C VAL A 163 -7.35 10.80 26.56
N ARG A 164 -7.67 11.14 25.32
CA ARG A 164 -7.94 12.50 24.86
C ARG A 164 -9.44 12.79 24.91
N TYR A 165 -9.82 13.93 25.45
CA TYR A 165 -11.24 14.32 25.55
C TYR A 165 -11.45 15.82 25.46
N ALA A 166 -12.53 16.26 24.83
CA ALA A 166 -12.87 17.70 24.75
C ALA A 166 -13.68 18.18 25.96
N GLY A 167 -14.58 17.35 26.49
CA GLY A 167 -15.43 17.69 27.61
C GLY A 167 -14.72 17.62 28.97
N THR A 168 -15.40 17.04 29.95
CA THR A 168 -14.87 16.80 31.29
C THR A 168 -14.51 15.33 31.50
N GLN A 169 -13.49 15.08 32.32
CA GLN A 169 -13.17 13.75 32.81
C GLN A 169 -13.60 13.62 34.28
N THR A 170 -14.40 12.61 34.58
CA THR A 170 -14.79 12.27 35.96
C THR A 170 -14.58 10.80 36.28
N GLY A 171 -14.31 10.50 37.56
CA GLY A 171 -13.98 9.14 38.01
C GLY A 171 -12.52 8.74 37.78
N THR A 172 -12.24 7.44 37.82
CA THR A 172 -10.85 6.93 37.81
C THR A 172 -10.43 6.50 36.41
N VAL A 173 -9.33 7.07 35.91
CA VAL A 173 -8.66 6.63 34.68
C VAL A 173 -7.21 6.30 35.01
N ASN A 174 -6.75 5.10 34.63
CA ASN A 174 -5.35 4.73 34.64
C ASN A 174 -4.81 4.83 33.21
N GLY A 175 -4.39 6.03 32.84
CA GLY A 175 -3.86 6.41 31.53
C GLY A 175 -3.21 7.79 31.59
N GLU A 176 -2.70 8.27 30.46
CA GLU A 176 -2.39 9.68 30.30
C GLU A 176 -3.67 10.44 29.92
N LEU A 177 -3.95 11.56 30.57
CA LEU A 177 -5.15 12.36 30.32
C LEU A 177 -4.76 13.64 29.57
N ILE A 178 -5.39 13.87 28.41
CA ILE A 178 -5.23 15.10 27.65
C ILE A 178 -6.60 15.70 27.39
N GLN A 179 -6.85 16.89 27.96
CA GLN A 179 -8.03 17.67 27.59
C GLN A 179 -7.71 18.51 26.35
N ASP A 180 -8.54 18.39 25.33
CA ASP A 180 -8.33 18.99 24.01
C ASP A 180 -9.70 19.30 23.38
N ASP A 181 -10.07 20.58 23.33
CA ASP A 181 -11.37 21.01 22.81
C ASP A 181 -11.57 20.61 21.33
N ASP A 182 -10.47 20.38 20.60
CA ASP A 182 -10.44 20.05 19.18
C ASP A 182 -10.20 18.54 18.95
N ALA A 183 -10.33 17.71 19.99
CA ALA A 183 -10.00 16.28 19.98
C ALA A 183 -10.59 15.49 18.79
N ILE A 184 -11.78 15.87 18.31
CA ILE A 184 -12.48 15.17 17.22
C ILE A 184 -12.43 15.88 15.87
N GLU A 185 -11.77 17.04 15.76
CA GLU A 185 -11.61 17.73 14.48
C GLU A 185 -11.06 16.81 13.37
N PRO A 186 -10.07 15.92 13.62
CA PRO A 186 -9.56 14.99 12.60
C PRO A 186 -10.62 14.01 12.07
N TYR A 187 -11.74 13.83 12.79
CA TYR A 187 -12.78 12.85 12.49
C TYR A 187 -14.11 13.49 12.08
N ALA A 188 -14.18 14.83 11.98
CA ALA A 188 -15.42 15.59 11.81
C ALA A 188 -16.25 15.20 10.57
N GLY A 189 -15.64 14.57 9.55
CA GLY A 189 -16.34 14.06 8.36
C GLY A 189 -16.55 12.54 8.32
N LEU A 190 -15.95 11.78 9.24
CA LEU A 190 -15.88 10.33 9.14
C LEU A 190 -17.26 9.67 9.35
N ARG A 191 -18.09 10.24 10.22
CA ARG A 191 -19.47 9.79 10.46
C ARG A 191 -20.31 9.81 9.19
N ASP A 192 -20.30 10.93 8.48
CA ASP A 192 -21.05 11.10 7.23
C ASP A 192 -20.51 10.18 6.13
N GLN A 193 -19.18 10.09 6.00
CA GLN A 193 -18.53 9.20 5.03
C GLN A 193 -18.90 7.73 5.25
N LEU A 194 -18.92 7.26 6.50
CA LEU A 194 -19.32 5.91 6.86
C LEU A 194 -20.81 5.65 6.59
N THR A 195 -21.68 6.64 6.84
CA THR A 195 -23.10 6.57 6.47
C THR A 195 -23.30 6.40 4.97
N ASP A 196 -22.63 7.22 4.17
CA ASP A 196 -22.74 7.19 2.71
C ASP A 196 -22.17 5.90 2.12
N ALA A 197 -21.00 5.46 2.61
CA ALA A 197 -20.39 4.21 2.21
C ALA A 197 -21.27 3.01 2.55
N SER A 198 -21.80 2.94 3.78
CA SER A 198 -22.72 1.87 4.21
C SER A 198 -23.93 1.77 3.28
N ARG A 199 -24.57 2.89 2.94
CA ARG A 199 -25.71 2.95 2.03
C ARG A 199 -25.33 2.49 0.62
N CYS A 200 -24.16 2.87 0.13
CA CYS A 200 -23.67 2.49 -1.19
C CYS A 200 -23.23 1.00 -1.28
N TYR A 201 -22.63 0.44 -0.24
CA TYR A 201 -22.32 -0.98 -0.19
C TYR A 201 -23.60 -1.81 -0.34
N ALA A 202 -24.70 -1.34 0.25
CA ALA A 202 -25.99 -1.97 0.14
C ALA A 202 -26.77 -1.65 -1.14
N ARG A 203 -26.49 -0.53 -1.82
CA ARG A 203 -27.34 -0.01 -2.90
C ARG A 203 -26.58 0.62 -4.07
N VAL A 204 -27.10 0.41 -5.28
CA VAL A 204 -26.69 1.09 -6.52
C VAL A 204 -27.90 1.84 -7.05
N ASP A 205 -27.79 3.15 -7.23
CA ASP A 205 -28.89 4.05 -7.66
C ASP A 205 -30.16 3.89 -6.80
N GLY A 206 -29.99 3.75 -5.49
CA GLY A 206 -31.08 3.57 -4.53
C GLY A 206 -31.75 2.19 -4.55
N ARG A 207 -31.34 1.27 -5.44
CA ARG A 207 -31.80 -0.12 -5.46
C ARG A 207 -30.80 -1.00 -4.73
N GLN A 208 -31.27 -2.08 -4.11
CA GLN A 208 -30.39 -3.06 -3.48
C GLN A 208 -29.34 -3.56 -4.48
N ARG A 209 -28.08 -3.63 -4.04
CA ARG A 209 -26.97 -4.17 -4.82
C ARG A 209 -27.27 -5.61 -5.20
N THR A 210 -26.95 -5.98 -6.44
CA THR A 210 -27.10 -7.35 -6.91
C THR A 210 -26.26 -8.29 -6.05
N ALA A 211 -26.91 -9.29 -5.46
CA ALA A 211 -26.24 -10.32 -4.68
C ALA A 211 -25.49 -11.29 -5.60
N THR A 212 -24.31 -11.73 -5.17
CA THR A 212 -23.53 -12.81 -5.81
C THR A 212 -23.65 -14.11 -5.02
N GLY A 213 -24.47 -14.13 -3.98
CA GLY A 213 -24.78 -15.30 -3.18
C GLY A 213 -26.19 -15.26 -2.60
N THR A 214 -26.52 -16.28 -1.82
CA THR A 214 -27.80 -16.38 -1.12
C THR A 214 -27.59 -16.56 0.37
N ALA A 215 -28.47 -15.97 1.17
CA ALA A 215 -28.52 -16.16 2.62
C ALA A 215 -29.86 -16.81 2.97
N VAL A 216 -29.83 -17.95 3.66
CA VAL A 216 -31.02 -18.71 4.03
C VAL A 216 -30.96 -19.07 5.51
N ASN A 217 -31.94 -18.61 6.30
CA ASN A 217 -32.16 -19.12 7.64
C ASN A 217 -32.77 -20.53 7.55
N GLN A 218 -32.06 -21.53 8.06
CA GLN A 218 -32.42 -22.95 8.08
C GLN A 218 -32.91 -23.41 9.46
N GLY A 219 -33.31 -22.47 10.32
CA GLY A 219 -33.76 -22.70 11.68
C GLY A 219 -32.61 -22.71 12.68
N THR A 220 -31.70 -23.68 12.62
CA THR A 220 -30.58 -23.75 13.59
C THR A 220 -29.33 -23.03 13.12
N GLN A 221 -29.33 -22.52 11.89
CA GLN A 221 -28.23 -21.78 11.28
C GLN A 221 -28.72 -20.87 10.16
N THR A 222 -27.98 -19.80 9.86
CA THR A 222 -28.04 -19.11 8.58
C THR A 222 -26.90 -19.59 7.70
N LEU A 223 -27.24 -20.12 6.53
CA LEU A 223 -26.29 -20.54 5.51
C LEU A 223 -26.16 -19.44 4.44
N PHE A 224 -24.93 -18.94 4.28
CA PHE A 224 -24.50 -18.05 3.22
C PHE A 224 -23.82 -18.89 2.14
N THR A 225 -24.40 -18.96 0.94
CA THR A 225 -23.85 -19.70 -0.20
C THR A 225 -23.42 -18.73 -1.28
N GLY A 226 -22.11 -18.57 -1.49
CA GLY A 226 -21.53 -17.78 -2.56
C GLY A 226 -21.62 -18.46 -3.93
N ASP A 227 -21.32 -17.71 -4.99
CA ASP A 227 -21.28 -18.24 -6.36
C ASP A 227 -19.98 -19.00 -6.69
N GLY A 228 -19.01 -19.04 -5.77
CA GLY A 228 -17.72 -19.70 -5.94
C GLY A 228 -16.78 -19.04 -6.95
N THR A 229 -17.09 -17.85 -7.47
CA THR A 229 -16.32 -17.22 -8.55
C THR A 229 -16.10 -15.71 -8.39
N SER A 230 -17.04 -14.97 -7.80
CA SER A 230 -16.92 -13.52 -7.62
C SER A 230 -15.87 -13.18 -6.55
N ALA A 231 -15.01 -12.19 -6.86
CA ALA A 231 -14.03 -11.64 -5.92
C ALA A 231 -14.70 -10.89 -4.75
N LEU A 232 -15.89 -10.34 -4.97
CA LEU A 232 -16.75 -9.79 -3.94
C LEU A 232 -18.00 -10.67 -3.81
N GLN A 233 -18.18 -11.28 -2.64
CA GLN A 233 -19.35 -12.06 -2.28
C GLN A 233 -20.38 -11.17 -1.56
N VAL A 234 -21.46 -10.80 -2.26
CA VAL A 234 -22.52 -9.93 -1.73
C VAL A 234 -23.73 -10.75 -1.31
N PHE A 235 -24.13 -10.58 -0.05
CA PHE A 235 -25.34 -11.16 0.53
C PHE A 235 -26.28 -10.05 1.01
N ASN A 236 -27.55 -10.12 0.64
CA ASN A 236 -28.58 -9.24 1.18
C ASN A 236 -29.47 -10.04 2.13
N VAL A 237 -29.55 -9.60 3.39
CA VAL A 237 -30.27 -10.27 4.48
C VAL A 237 -31.33 -9.32 5.00
N ASP A 238 -32.60 -9.71 4.89
CA ASP A 238 -33.75 -8.91 5.33
C ASP A 238 -34.49 -9.54 6.53
N PHE A 239 -33.85 -10.46 7.23
CA PHE A 239 -34.38 -11.18 8.38
C PHE A 239 -33.41 -11.16 9.56
N ASP A 240 -33.93 -11.41 10.76
CA ASP A 240 -33.11 -11.60 11.96
C ASP A 240 -32.37 -12.94 11.91
N MET A 241 -31.10 -12.91 12.27
CA MET A 241 -30.25 -14.09 12.34
C MET A 241 -30.41 -14.74 13.71
N VAL A 242 -31.59 -15.32 13.93
CA VAL A 242 -31.99 -16.01 15.15
C VAL A 242 -32.64 -17.36 14.82
N GLY A 243 -32.47 -18.33 15.71
CA GLY A 243 -33.13 -19.62 15.60
C GLY A 243 -34.58 -19.60 16.10
N PRO A 244 -35.30 -20.75 16.05
CA PRO A 244 -36.68 -20.86 16.50
C PRO A 244 -36.89 -20.25 17.89
N GLY A 245 -37.90 -19.39 18.03
CA GLY A 245 -38.20 -18.70 19.28
C GLY A 245 -37.14 -17.67 19.72
N GLY A 246 -36.29 -17.18 18.81
CA GLY A 246 -35.24 -16.20 19.13
C GLY A 246 -33.98 -16.83 19.74
N THR A 247 -33.84 -18.16 19.66
CA THR A 247 -32.67 -18.88 20.16
C THR A 247 -31.41 -18.56 19.37
N GLN A 248 -30.25 -18.93 19.91
CA GLN A 248 -29.00 -18.76 19.18
C GLN A 248 -28.93 -19.73 18.00
N GLN A 249 -28.28 -19.31 16.92
CA GLN A 249 -28.08 -20.14 15.73
C GLN A 249 -26.66 -20.03 15.19
N GLY A 250 -26.29 -20.97 14.32
CA GLY A 250 -25.00 -20.96 13.62
C GLY A 250 -24.98 -19.99 12.44
N ILE A 251 -23.80 -19.52 12.08
CA ILE A 251 -23.49 -18.76 10.87
C ILE A 251 -22.50 -19.61 10.07
N VAL A 252 -22.88 -19.94 8.82
CA VAL A 252 -22.10 -20.84 7.97
C VAL A 252 -21.92 -20.22 6.60
N PHE A 253 -20.69 -20.24 6.10
CA PHE A 253 -20.35 -19.85 4.73
C PHE A 253 -19.99 -21.08 3.89
N ALA A 254 -20.46 -21.12 2.65
CA ALA A 254 -20.16 -22.15 1.68
C ALA A 254 -19.94 -21.54 0.29
N GLY A 255 -19.01 -22.11 -0.49
CA GLY A 255 -18.74 -21.62 -1.84
C GLY A 255 -18.16 -20.20 -1.88
N ILE A 256 -17.38 -19.81 -0.87
CA ILE A 256 -16.64 -18.54 -0.84
C ILE A 256 -15.21 -18.82 -1.32
N PRO A 257 -14.71 -18.13 -2.36
CA PRO A 257 -13.30 -18.22 -2.74
C PRO A 257 -12.36 -17.77 -1.62
N ASP A 258 -11.14 -18.31 -1.58
CA ASP A 258 -10.18 -18.10 -0.48
C ASP A 258 -9.81 -16.62 -0.30
N ASP A 259 -9.67 -15.87 -1.39
CA ASP A 259 -9.29 -14.45 -1.37
C ASP A 259 -10.48 -13.50 -1.54
N ALA A 260 -11.71 -14.01 -1.58
CA ALA A 260 -12.88 -13.17 -1.84
C ALA A 260 -13.27 -12.32 -0.63
N THR A 261 -13.61 -11.06 -0.86
CA THR A 261 -14.22 -10.21 0.17
C THR A 261 -15.67 -10.61 0.37
N VAL A 262 -16.13 -10.65 1.62
CA VAL A 262 -17.50 -11.02 1.98
C VAL A 262 -18.22 -9.81 2.54
N LEU A 263 -19.22 -9.33 1.80
CA LEU A 263 -20.08 -8.21 2.18
C LEU A 263 -21.49 -8.73 2.50
N VAL A 264 -21.87 -8.68 3.77
CA VAL A 264 -23.23 -9.02 4.21
C VAL A 264 -24.00 -7.74 4.52
N ASN A 265 -24.89 -7.35 3.61
CA ASN A 265 -25.82 -6.25 3.81
C ASN A 265 -27.05 -6.73 4.59
N VAL A 266 -27.15 -6.35 5.86
CA VAL A 266 -28.30 -6.65 6.74
C VAL A 266 -29.26 -5.47 6.70
N ILE A 267 -30.30 -5.59 5.91
CA ILE A 267 -31.20 -4.52 5.48
C ILE A 267 -32.40 -4.45 6.41
N GLY A 268 -32.87 -3.27 6.82
CA GLY A 268 -34.04 -3.09 7.68
C GLY A 268 -33.72 -2.32 8.96
N THR A 269 -34.75 -1.88 9.68
CA THR A 269 -34.65 -0.91 10.78
C THR A 269 -34.21 -1.52 12.11
N ASP A 270 -34.67 -2.73 12.40
CA ASP A 270 -34.39 -3.41 13.65
C ASP A 270 -33.82 -4.79 13.33
N ARG A 271 -32.62 -5.08 13.85
CA ARG A 271 -31.91 -6.31 13.53
C ARG A 271 -31.34 -6.99 14.75
N VAL A 272 -31.67 -8.27 14.89
CA VAL A 272 -31.10 -9.13 15.92
C VAL A 272 -30.21 -10.19 15.26
N LEU A 273 -28.99 -10.30 15.75
CA LEU A 273 -28.08 -11.40 15.48
C LEU A 273 -27.85 -12.13 16.80
N ASN A 274 -28.34 -13.36 16.92
CA ASN A 274 -28.15 -14.19 18.10
C ASN A 274 -27.38 -15.47 17.72
N THR A 275 -26.08 -15.51 18.01
CA THR A 275 -25.22 -16.58 17.50
C THR A 275 -24.26 -17.19 18.53
N TYR A 276 -24.01 -18.48 18.37
CA TYR A 276 -22.93 -19.19 19.04
C TYR A 276 -21.68 -19.32 18.16
N SER A 277 -21.71 -18.80 16.92
CA SER A 277 -20.64 -19.01 15.94
C SER A 277 -19.39 -18.20 16.21
N GLY A 278 -18.26 -18.76 15.81
CA GLY A 278 -16.94 -18.20 16.01
C GLY A 278 -16.30 -18.73 17.28
N GLY A 279 -15.01 -19.02 17.17
CA GLY A 279 -14.22 -19.72 18.18
C GLY A 279 -12.83 -19.12 18.30
N ILE A 280 -12.14 -19.47 19.37
CA ILE A 280 -10.82 -18.91 19.69
C ILE A 280 -9.73 -19.49 18.78
N SER A 281 -9.87 -20.76 18.38
CA SER A 281 -8.83 -21.51 17.67
C SER A 281 -9.05 -21.49 16.16
N ASP A 282 -8.12 -20.84 15.46
CA ASP A 282 -8.09 -20.74 13.99
C ASP A 282 -7.99 -22.14 13.32
N ASP A 283 -7.42 -23.14 13.98
CA ASP A 283 -7.32 -24.52 13.46
C ASP A 283 -8.67 -25.26 13.40
N THR A 284 -9.66 -24.80 14.18
CA THR A 284 -10.89 -25.57 14.44
C THR A 284 -12.16 -24.86 14.03
N ASP A 285 -12.16 -23.53 13.97
CA ASP A 285 -13.31 -22.76 13.55
C ASP A 285 -13.09 -22.16 12.15
N PRO A 286 -13.76 -22.69 11.12
CA PRO A 286 -13.60 -22.20 9.75
C PRO A 286 -14.10 -20.76 9.56
N LEU A 287 -14.87 -20.21 10.50
CA LEU A 287 -15.32 -18.81 10.42
C LEU A 287 -14.14 -17.82 10.58
N ASN A 288 -13.08 -18.21 11.30
CA ASN A 288 -11.93 -17.36 11.56
C ASN A 288 -11.17 -17.02 10.26
N ALA A 289 -11.24 -17.87 9.24
CA ALA A 289 -10.62 -17.62 7.93
C ALA A 289 -11.25 -16.47 7.12
N TYR A 290 -12.39 -15.93 7.58
CA TYR A 290 -13.05 -14.77 6.96
C TYR A 290 -12.84 -13.47 7.74
N ARG A 291 -12.27 -13.54 8.95
CA ARG A 291 -12.16 -12.44 9.92
C ARG A 291 -11.71 -11.11 9.30
N GLU A 292 -10.66 -11.15 8.50
CA GLU A 292 -10.01 -9.96 7.92
C GLU A 292 -10.68 -9.47 6.62
N ARG A 293 -11.66 -10.20 6.08
CA ARG A 293 -12.30 -9.91 4.78
C ARG A 293 -13.83 -9.98 4.81
N LEU A 294 -14.42 -10.06 6.00
CA LEU A 294 -15.86 -10.12 6.22
C LEU A 294 -16.35 -8.79 6.79
N LEU A 295 -17.30 -8.15 6.12
CA LEU A 295 -18.00 -6.96 6.59
C LEU A 295 -19.50 -7.23 6.77
N TRP A 296 -19.99 -7.02 7.99
CA TRP A 296 -21.40 -6.95 8.33
C TRP A 296 -21.88 -5.51 8.24
N ASN A 297 -22.58 -5.17 7.16
CA ASN A 297 -23.05 -3.83 6.85
C ASN A 297 -24.54 -3.68 7.17
N PHE A 298 -24.88 -2.75 8.06
CA PHE A 298 -26.25 -2.43 8.48
C PHE A 298 -26.60 -1.00 8.01
N PRO A 299 -27.07 -0.83 6.76
CA PRO A 299 -27.26 0.49 6.16
C PRO A 299 -28.45 1.29 6.69
N ASP A 300 -29.44 0.61 7.29
CA ASP A 300 -30.74 1.20 7.63
C ASP A 300 -31.13 1.01 9.11
N ALA A 301 -30.32 0.25 9.86
CA ALA A 301 -30.72 -0.24 11.16
C ALA A 301 -30.62 0.87 12.21
N THR A 302 -31.77 1.30 12.73
CA THR A 302 -31.86 2.18 13.90
C THR A 302 -31.65 1.41 15.20
N THR A 303 -31.84 0.09 15.20
CA THR A 303 -31.54 -0.77 16.35
C THR A 303 -30.79 -2.00 15.88
N VAL A 304 -29.64 -2.30 16.50
CA VAL A 304 -28.90 -3.54 16.27
C VAL A 304 -28.59 -4.21 17.60
N ASP A 305 -29.01 -5.46 17.73
CA ASP A 305 -28.74 -6.30 18.90
C ASP A 305 -27.84 -7.48 18.50
N LEU A 306 -26.57 -7.42 18.91
CA LEU A 306 -25.60 -8.49 18.72
C LEU A 306 -25.46 -9.28 20.02
N ARG A 307 -26.00 -10.50 20.05
CA ARG A 307 -26.08 -11.33 21.26
C ARG A 307 -25.65 -12.76 20.97
N GLY A 308 -25.45 -13.54 22.02
CA GLY A 308 -25.17 -14.96 21.93
C GLY A 308 -23.96 -15.37 22.74
N THR A 309 -23.33 -16.49 22.40
CA THR A 309 -22.13 -17.00 23.08
C THR A 309 -20.89 -17.13 22.19
N GLY A 310 -20.95 -16.66 20.94
CA GLY A 310 -19.84 -16.79 19.98
C GLY A 310 -18.72 -15.76 20.17
N GLN A 311 -17.51 -16.16 19.81
CA GLN A 311 -16.38 -15.25 19.54
C GLN A 311 -16.50 -14.83 18.08
N PHE A 312 -17.35 -13.85 17.79
CA PHE A 312 -17.89 -13.65 16.44
C PHE A 312 -16.91 -12.91 15.53
N GLN A 313 -16.89 -13.27 14.24
CA GLN A 313 -15.84 -12.87 13.30
C GLN A 313 -16.33 -11.82 12.30
N GLY A 314 -15.39 -10.99 11.85
CA GLY A 314 -15.61 -9.97 10.83
C GLY A 314 -15.74 -8.58 11.41
N SER A 315 -15.68 -7.61 10.51
CA SER A 315 -15.87 -6.19 10.81
C SER A 315 -17.33 -5.78 10.70
N PHE A 316 -17.71 -4.71 11.39
CA PHE A 316 -19.09 -4.23 11.48
C PHE A 316 -19.19 -2.78 11.06
N LEU A 317 -20.25 -2.45 10.32
CA LEU A 317 -20.60 -1.08 9.96
C LEU A 317 -22.10 -0.84 10.15
N MET A 318 -22.46 -0.02 11.13
CA MET A 318 -23.82 0.51 11.30
C MET A 318 -23.89 1.92 10.71
N GLY A 319 -24.47 2.03 9.52
CA GLY A 319 -24.45 3.25 8.71
C GLY A 319 -25.51 4.30 9.06
N GLU A 320 -26.55 3.91 9.80
CA GLU A 320 -27.60 4.83 10.21
C GLU A 320 -27.17 5.62 11.45
N GLN A 321 -27.12 6.95 11.34
CA GLN A 321 -26.60 7.83 12.39
C GLN A 321 -27.45 7.87 13.65
N SER A 322 -28.74 7.54 13.52
CA SER A 322 -29.66 7.38 14.64
C SER A 322 -29.59 5.99 15.30
N SER A 323 -28.67 5.12 14.85
CA SER A 323 -28.58 3.76 15.34
C SER A 323 -28.21 3.67 16.82
N MET A 324 -28.87 2.75 17.51
CA MET A 324 -28.50 2.27 18.84
C MET A 324 -28.03 0.82 18.69
N THR A 325 -26.72 0.61 18.83
CA THR A 325 -26.14 -0.74 18.73
C THR A 325 -25.83 -1.29 20.12
N ASN A 326 -26.27 -2.51 20.39
CA ASN A 326 -26.08 -3.19 21.65
C ASN A 326 -25.30 -4.49 21.44
N VAL A 327 -24.11 -4.57 22.03
CA VAL A 327 -23.19 -5.70 21.88
C VAL A 327 -23.09 -6.46 23.19
N GLN A 328 -23.50 -7.73 23.17
CA GLN A 328 -23.47 -8.69 24.28
C GLN A 328 -22.67 -9.95 23.97
N LEU A 329 -22.17 -10.08 22.73
CA LEU A 329 -21.34 -11.21 22.32
C LEU A 329 -20.05 -11.24 23.15
N PRO A 330 -19.57 -12.43 23.57
CA PRO A 330 -18.31 -12.58 24.28
C PRO A 330 -17.11 -11.94 23.58
N GLY A 331 -17.08 -11.95 22.24
CA GLY A 331 -16.11 -11.12 21.55
C GLY A 331 -16.49 -10.80 20.11
N ILE A 332 -15.99 -9.66 19.65
CA ILE A 332 -16.02 -9.21 18.27
C ILE A 332 -14.58 -9.24 17.74
N ASN A 333 -14.36 -10.03 16.69
CA ASN A 333 -13.06 -10.25 16.09
C ASN A 333 -12.99 -9.55 14.74
N GLY A 334 -12.73 -8.25 14.76
CA GLY A 334 -12.73 -7.37 13.59
C GLY A 334 -12.92 -5.92 13.99
N ARG A 335 -12.86 -5.02 13.01
CA ARG A 335 -13.15 -3.60 13.21
C ARG A 335 -14.61 -3.37 13.54
N PHE A 336 -14.91 -2.35 14.34
CA PHE A 336 -16.27 -2.05 14.73
C PHE A 336 -16.60 -0.57 14.54
N PHE A 337 -17.45 -0.28 13.56
CA PHE A 337 -17.81 1.08 13.20
C PHE A 337 -19.31 1.27 13.33
N THR A 338 -19.74 2.21 14.16
CA THR A 338 -21.13 2.67 14.21
C THR A 338 -21.16 4.18 14.03
N THR A 339 -22.04 4.65 13.17
CA THR A 339 -22.31 6.09 12.99
C THR A 339 -23.29 6.63 14.02
N GLY A 340 -23.92 5.76 14.81
CA GLY A 340 -24.76 6.10 15.96
C GLY A 340 -24.09 5.76 17.30
N SER A 341 -24.89 5.41 18.30
CA SER A 341 -24.40 5.07 19.64
C SER A 341 -24.09 3.58 19.78
N LEU A 342 -23.17 3.27 20.69
CA LEU A 342 -22.77 1.92 21.07
C LEU A 342 -23.04 1.69 22.56
N THR A 343 -23.72 0.60 22.90
CA THR A 343 -23.74 0.02 24.23
C THR A 343 -22.98 -1.30 24.22
N HIS A 344 -21.81 -1.34 24.85
CA HIS A 344 -21.07 -2.58 25.10
C HIS A 344 -21.48 -3.12 26.47
N THR A 345 -22.11 -4.28 26.49
CA THR A 345 -22.72 -4.83 27.69
C THR A 345 -22.64 -6.35 27.72
N SER A 346 -23.35 -6.97 28.66
CA SER A 346 -23.42 -8.41 28.82
C SER A 346 -24.86 -8.87 28.98
N SER A 347 -25.10 -10.17 28.81
CA SER A 347 -26.34 -10.76 29.29
C SER A 347 -26.44 -10.65 30.83
N ALA A 348 -27.67 -10.64 31.36
CA ALA A 348 -27.90 -10.61 32.81
C ALA A 348 -27.58 -11.95 33.51
N THR A 349 -27.55 -13.06 32.76
CA THR A 349 -27.36 -14.42 33.28
C THR A 349 -26.37 -15.20 32.41
N GLY A 350 -25.15 -15.36 32.91
CA GLY A 350 -24.05 -16.03 32.18
C GLY A 350 -23.21 -15.08 31.32
N GLY A 351 -21.89 -15.31 31.33
CA GLY A 351 -20.88 -14.58 30.55
C GLY A 351 -20.54 -13.19 31.10
N GLY A 352 -19.29 -13.01 31.55
CA GLY A 352 -18.63 -11.72 31.68
C GLY A 352 -17.31 -11.79 30.91
N GLY A 353 -16.74 -10.65 30.52
CA GLY A 353 -15.60 -10.65 29.59
C GLY A 353 -16.00 -10.41 28.14
N GLN A 354 -16.99 -9.55 27.87
CA GLN A 354 -17.27 -9.13 26.50
C GLN A 354 -16.18 -8.19 26.00
N GLU A 355 -15.65 -8.47 24.82
CA GLU A 355 -14.40 -7.90 24.31
C GLU A 355 -14.53 -7.46 22.84
N PHE A 356 -13.86 -6.38 22.47
CA PHE A 356 -13.53 -6.09 21.06
C PHE A 356 -12.05 -6.41 20.84
N HIS A 357 -11.75 -7.17 19.80
CA HIS A 357 -10.37 -7.49 19.39
C HIS A 357 -9.99 -6.73 18.12
N ALA A 358 -8.72 -6.35 18.00
CA ALA A 358 -8.25 -5.41 16.98
C ALA A 358 -7.77 -6.07 15.68
N TYR A 359 -8.65 -6.81 15.00
CA TYR A 359 -8.33 -7.38 13.69
C TYR A 359 -8.62 -6.41 12.55
N PRO A 360 -7.75 -6.32 11.53
CA PRO A 360 -7.94 -5.44 10.39
C PRO A 360 -9.08 -5.92 9.50
N PHE A 361 -9.50 -5.02 8.62
CA PHE A 361 -10.32 -5.36 7.46
C PHE A 361 -9.52 -5.02 6.20
N ASP A 362 -9.06 -6.06 5.52
CA ASP A 362 -8.25 -6.00 4.29
C ASP A 362 -9.08 -6.37 3.05
N GLY A 363 -10.40 -6.50 3.22
CA GLY A 363 -11.33 -6.77 2.15
C GLY A 363 -11.45 -5.59 1.16
N ASP A 364 -11.62 -5.93 -0.10
CA ASP A 364 -11.90 -5.03 -1.21
C ASP A 364 -13.42 -4.78 -1.32
N LEU A 365 -13.85 -3.57 -0.96
CA LEU A 365 -15.25 -3.15 -1.02
C LEU A 365 -15.57 -2.41 -2.33
N PRO A 366 -16.86 -2.38 -2.74
CA PRO A 366 -17.26 -1.58 -3.89
C PRO A 366 -16.79 -0.12 -3.77
N ASP A 367 -16.22 0.42 -4.85
CA ASP A 367 -15.99 1.86 -4.94
C ASP A 367 -17.33 2.59 -4.86
N CYS A 368 -17.46 3.37 -3.79
CA CYS A 368 -18.69 4.03 -3.39
C CYS A 368 -18.64 5.54 -3.56
N GLY A 369 -17.59 6.07 -4.19
CA GLY A 369 -17.53 7.49 -4.50
C GLY A 369 -17.64 8.39 -3.28
N GLY A 370 -17.11 7.98 -2.10
CA GLY A 370 -16.70 8.95 -1.08
C GLY A 370 -15.76 9.99 -1.70
N PRO A 371 -15.48 11.16 -1.08
CA PRO A 371 -14.51 12.08 -1.67
C PRO A 371 -13.21 11.31 -1.85
N GLN A 372 -12.94 10.93 -3.09
CA GLN A 372 -11.68 10.33 -3.49
C GLN A 372 -10.62 11.34 -3.04
N PRO A 373 -9.51 10.92 -2.44
CA PRO A 373 -8.41 11.84 -2.25
C PRO A 373 -8.17 12.48 -3.62
N THR A 374 -8.25 13.81 -3.69
CA THR A 374 -8.19 14.48 -4.98
C THR A 374 -6.87 14.12 -5.63
N THR A 375 -6.93 13.32 -6.69
CA THR A 375 -5.75 12.86 -7.42
C THR A 375 -5.61 13.66 -8.71
N GLY A 376 -4.37 13.88 -9.11
CA GLY A 376 -4.06 14.48 -10.38
C GLY A 376 -2.72 13.97 -10.91
N GLU A 377 -2.48 14.22 -12.19
CA GLU A 377 -1.26 13.76 -12.83
C GLU A 377 -0.11 14.73 -12.57
N VAL A 378 1.02 14.23 -12.07
CA VAL A 378 2.28 14.97 -11.99
C VAL A 378 3.14 14.51 -13.16
N ARG A 379 3.52 15.44 -14.03
CA ARG A 379 4.20 15.16 -15.30
C ARG A 379 5.56 15.85 -15.39
N VAL A 380 6.51 15.20 -16.06
CA VAL A 380 7.72 15.85 -16.59
C VAL A 380 7.73 15.67 -18.10
N LEU A 381 8.05 16.75 -18.81
CA LEU A 381 8.36 16.71 -20.24
C LEU A 381 9.86 16.83 -20.44
N LYS A 382 10.43 15.81 -21.05
CA LYS A 382 11.81 15.77 -21.47
C LYS A 382 11.97 16.32 -22.88
N THR A 383 12.78 17.35 -23.03
CA THR A 383 13.10 17.95 -24.34
C THR A 383 14.59 18.13 -24.56
N ASP A 384 14.95 18.25 -25.83
CA ASP A 384 16.24 18.77 -26.27
C ASP A 384 16.29 20.29 -26.08
N THR A 385 17.42 20.78 -25.57
CA THR A 385 17.61 22.18 -25.19
C THR A 385 17.53 23.13 -26.39
N ASP A 386 18.06 22.72 -27.55
CA ASP A 386 18.23 23.59 -28.70
C ASP A 386 17.01 23.60 -29.64
N THR A 387 16.42 22.44 -29.85
CA THR A 387 15.34 22.20 -30.80
C THR A 387 13.96 22.17 -30.13
N GLY A 388 13.90 21.95 -28.81
CA GLY A 388 12.65 21.74 -28.08
C GLY A 388 11.94 20.42 -28.43
N ALA A 389 12.60 19.53 -29.17
CA ALA A 389 12.03 18.24 -29.56
C ALA A 389 11.87 17.34 -28.32
N PRO A 390 10.78 16.55 -28.20
CA PRO A 390 10.61 15.60 -27.11
C PRO A 390 11.65 14.47 -27.17
N LEU A 391 12.12 14.01 -26.01
CA LEU A 391 13.14 12.97 -25.90
C LEU A 391 12.64 11.74 -25.14
N ALA A 392 12.67 10.59 -25.82
CA ALA A 392 12.40 9.28 -25.22
C ALA A 392 13.65 8.69 -24.56
N GLY A 393 13.47 7.83 -23.56
CA GLY A 393 14.56 7.05 -22.95
C GLY A 393 15.28 7.70 -21.77
N ALA A 394 14.80 8.83 -21.23
CA ALA A 394 15.31 9.37 -19.97
C ALA A 394 14.65 8.65 -18.78
N ASP A 395 15.42 8.27 -17.77
CA ASP A 395 14.89 7.67 -16.53
C ASP A 395 14.69 8.72 -15.44
N PHE A 396 13.54 8.65 -14.78
CA PHE A 396 13.14 9.57 -13.72
C PHE A 396 12.62 8.84 -12.48
N GLU A 397 12.86 9.45 -11.32
CA GLU A 397 12.20 9.16 -10.05
C GLU A 397 11.26 10.31 -9.66
N LEU A 398 10.04 10.00 -9.24
CA LEU A 398 9.12 10.96 -8.62
C LEU A 398 9.22 10.86 -7.10
N TRP A 399 9.40 11.98 -6.44
CA TRP A 399 9.50 12.10 -4.99
C TRP A 399 8.46 13.08 -4.44
N ARG A 400 7.91 12.76 -3.25
CA ARG A 400 6.98 13.61 -2.51
C ARG A 400 7.69 14.20 -1.29
N GLU A 401 7.55 15.50 -1.13
CA GLU A 401 7.96 16.24 0.07
C GLU A 401 7.22 15.69 1.30
N THR A 402 7.95 15.11 2.25
CA THR A 402 7.34 14.50 3.46
C THR A 402 8.00 14.90 4.78
N ASN A 403 9.09 15.66 4.75
CA ASN A 403 9.86 16.04 5.94
C ASN A 403 9.82 17.55 6.24
N ASN A 404 9.14 18.35 5.40
CA ASN A 404 9.02 19.81 5.49
C ASN A 404 10.35 20.58 5.34
N THR A 405 11.36 19.98 4.69
CA THR A 405 12.66 20.60 4.44
C THR A 405 12.77 21.02 2.97
N PRO A 406 12.97 22.32 2.65
CA PRO A 406 12.96 22.77 1.26
C PRO A 406 13.97 22.08 0.34
N GLY A 407 13.50 21.64 -0.83
CA GLY A 407 14.27 20.90 -1.83
C GLY A 407 14.04 19.40 -1.73
N LEU A 408 14.68 18.60 -2.58
CA LEU A 408 14.59 17.15 -2.52
C LEU A 408 15.68 16.57 -1.59
N GLN A 409 15.31 15.75 -0.60
CA GLN A 409 16.25 14.95 0.20
C GLN A 409 16.03 13.45 -0.03
N THR A 410 16.85 12.86 -0.90
CA THR A 410 16.78 11.42 -1.21
C THR A 410 17.46 10.52 -0.17
N ARG A 411 18.15 11.10 0.83
CA ARG A 411 18.93 10.41 1.87
C ARG A 411 18.93 11.25 3.16
N GLY A 412 19.16 10.60 4.30
CA GLY A 412 19.20 11.27 5.62
C GLY A 412 18.44 10.46 6.66
N THR A 413 18.27 11.03 7.86
CA THR A 413 17.43 10.44 8.93
C THR A 413 15.94 10.58 8.65
N GLU A 414 15.55 11.59 7.87
CA GLU A 414 14.17 11.87 7.47
C GLU A 414 14.13 12.21 5.96
N PRO A 415 14.35 11.25 5.05
CA PRO A 415 14.29 11.51 3.62
C PRO A 415 12.85 11.73 3.14
N ASP A 416 12.71 12.35 1.97
CA ASP A 416 11.46 12.42 1.24
C ASP A 416 10.99 11.04 0.77
N THR A 417 9.70 10.90 0.47
CA THR A 417 9.12 9.61 0.07
C THR A 417 9.16 9.45 -1.46
N ARG A 418 9.81 8.38 -1.95
CA ARG A 418 9.77 8.02 -3.37
C ARG A 418 8.39 7.47 -3.74
N VAL A 419 7.78 8.03 -4.78
CA VAL A 419 6.43 7.70 -5.24
C VAL A 419 6.46 6.68 -6.36
N SER A 420 7.26 6.92 -7.41
CA SER A 420 7.33 6.06 -8.59
C SER A 420 8.61 6.30 -9.39
N THR A 421 8.84 5.46 -10.40
CA THR A 421 9.89 5.61 -11.40
C THR A 421 9.31 5.46 -12.80
N CYS A 422 9.87 6.11 -13.81
CA CYS A 422 9.46 5.95 -15.19
C CYS A 422 10.58 6.27 -16.19
N THR A 423 10.43 5.77 -17.41
CA THR A 423 11.27 6.12 -18.56
C THR A 423 10.42 6.92 -19.55
N THR A 424 10.94 8.01 -20.10
CA THR A 424 10.18 8.88 -21.00
C THR A 424 9.79 8.18 -22.30
N THR A 425 8.54 8.37 -22.71
CA THR A 425 7.99 7.79 -23.95
C THR A 425 8.47 8.56 -25.19
N ALA A 426 8.04 8.11 -26.39
CA ALA A 426 8.29 8.82 -27.66
C ALA A 426 7.89 10.30 -27.65
N ASP A 427 6.88 10.67 -26.84
CA ASP A 427 6.42 12.05 -26.68
C ASP A 427 7.21 12.84 -25.61
N GLY A 428 8.27 12.24 -25.05
CA GLY A 428 9.11 12.82 -24.01
C GLY A 428 8.43 12.90 -22.65
N ILE A 429 7.31 12.21 -22.43
CA ILE A 429 6.51 12.35 -21.21
C ILE A 429 6.82 11.23 -20.24
N CYS A 430 7.00 11.64 -18.98
CA CYS A 430 6.95 10.79 -17.81
C CYS A 430 5.85 11.32 -16.89
N ALA A 431 5.02 10.44 -16.34
CA ALA A 431 3.83 10.84 -15.59
C ALA A 431 3.44 9.84 -14.51
N ALA A 432 2.85 10.33 -13.43
CA ALA A 432 2.19 9.51 -12.42
C ALA A 432 0.95 10.21 -11.88
N THR A 433 -0.12 9.45 -11.63
CA THR A 433 -1.29 9.92 -10.91
C THR A 433 -1.08 9.71 -9.41
N THR A 434 -1.18 10.77 -8.62
CA THR A 434 -0.94 10.76 -7.18
C THR A 434 -1.88 11.73 -6.47
N THR A 435 -1.90 11.70 -5.14
CA THR A 435 -2.73 12.59 -4.31
C THR A 435 -2.19 14.02 -4.28
N THR A 436 -2.93 14.98 -3.74
CA THR A 436 -2.43 16.35 -3.55
C THR A 436 -1.16 16.37 -2.67
N GLY A 437 -0.24 17.29 -2.98
CA GLY A 437 1.05 17.40 -2.31
C GLY A 437 2.10 18.16 -3.12
N THR A 438 3.30 18.25 -2.56
CA THR A 438 4.46 18.86 -3.21
C THR A 438 5.42 17.77 -3.71
N TYR A 439 5.87 17.89 -4.95
CA TYR A 439 6.61 16.84 -5.65
C TYR A 439 7.87 17.36 -6.34
N TYR A 440 8.83 16.46 -6.54
CA TYR A 440 10.04 16.67 -7.33
C TYR A 440 10.28 15.50 -8.29
N TRP A 441 10.68 15.82 -9.51
CA TRP A 441 11.24 14.84 -10.44
C TRP A 441 12.75 14.85 -10.37
N ARG A 442 13.38 13.69 -10.32
CA ARG A 442 14.85 13.54 -10.38
C ARG A 442 15.22 12.68 -11.58
N GLU A 443 16.01 13.22 -12.50
CA GLU A 443 16.52 12.47 -13.65
C GLU A 443 17.71 11.63 -13.20
N THR A 444 17.61 10.31 -13.35
CA THR A 444 18.64 9.34 -12.94
C THR A 444 19.47 8.85 -14.11
N ALA A 445 18.94 8.90 -15.34
CA ALA A 445 19.67 8.63 -16.57
C ALA A 445 19.15 9.52 -17.72
N ALA A 446 20.07 10.11 -18.48
CA ALA A 446 19.73 10.87 -19.69
C ALA A 446 19.42 9.93 -20.87
N PRO A 447 18.66 10.40 -21.88
CA PRO A 447 18.52 9.69 -23.15
C PRO A 447 19.87 9.45 -23.84
N ASP A 448 19.93 8.42 -24.68
CA ASP A 448 21.11 8.15 -25.51
C ASP A 448 21.51 9.38 -26.35
N GLY A 449 22.77 9.80 -26.23
CA GLY A 449 23.32 10.96 -26.95
C GLY A 449 23.02 12.33 -26.30
N TYR A 450 22.63 12.33 -25.02
CA TYR A 450 22.37 13.54 -24.24
C TYR A 450 23.13 13.51 -22.91
N ASP A 451 23.51 14.69 -22.42
CA ASP A 451 24.16 14.82 -21.13
C ASP A 451 23.13 14.84 -19.98
N LEU A 452 23.44 14.19 -18.85
CA LEU A 452 22.63 14.27 -17.63
C LEU A 452 22.76 15.68 -17.03
N PRO A 453 21.64 16.41 -16.81
CA PRO A 453 21.70 17.79 -16.39
C PRO A 453 22.20 17.92 -14.94
N VAL A 454 22.90 19.02 -14.64
CA VAL A 454 23.29 19.38 -13.28
C VAL A 454 22.77 20.80 -12.99
N PRO A 455 21.80 20.99 -12.08
CA PRO A 455 21.16 19.96 -11.25
C PRO A 455 20.18 19.07 -12.04
N ASN A 456 20.03 17.82 -11.59
CA ASN A 456 19.10 16.83 -12.17
C ASN A 456 17.76 16.74 -11.43
N VAL A 457 17.38 17.77 -10.68
CA VAL A 457 16.13 17.81 -9.89
C VAL A 457 15.25 18.94 -10.39
N PHE A 458 13.97 18.63 -10.63
CA PHE A 458 12.98 19.52 -11.23
C PHE A 458 11.75 19.62 -10.32
N GLY A 459 11.47 20.83 -9.85
CA GLY A 459 10.38 21.12 -8.91
C GLY A 459 10.69 22.36 -8.05
N PRO A 460 9.88 22.64 -7.02
CA PRO A 460 8.72 21.86 -6.58
C PRO A 460 7.53 21.99 -7.55
N LEU A 461 6.79 20.90 -7.74
CA LEU A 461 5.45 20.91 -8.33
C LEU A 461 4.41 20.77 -7.21
N VAL A 462 3.46 21.71 -7.13
CA VAL A 462 2.40 21.68 -6.12
C VAL A 462 1.09 21.22 -6.76
N LEU A 463 0.73 19.96 -6.51
CA LEU A 463 -0.55 19.38 -6.91
C LEU A 463 -1.59 19.70 -5.82
N SER A 464 -2.58 20.53 -6.15
CA SER A 464 -3.65 20.96 -5.26
C SER A 464 -5.00 20.51 -5.78
N GLU A 465 -6.04 20.64 -4.96
CA GLU A 465 -7.40 20.30 -5.40
C GLU A 465 -7.85 21.13 -6.62
N GLU A 466 -7.43 22.39 -6.70
CA GLU A 466 -7.76 23.31 -7.79
C GLU A 466 -7.20 22.85 -9.14
N ASN A 467 -5.99 22.29 -9.17
CA ASN A 467 -5.28 21.94 -10.40
C ASN A 467 -5.25 20.43 -10.70
N ALA A 468 -5.75 19.59 -9.79
CA ALA A 468 -5.74 18.14 -9.93
C ALA A 468 -6.44 17.63 -11.20
N GLY A 469 -7.54 18.27 -11.61
CA GLY A 469 -8.27 17.91 -12.83
C GLY A 469 -7.46 18.10 -14.12
N THR A 470 -6.49 19.00 -14.12
CA THR A 470 -5.56 19.25 -15.24
C THR A 470 -4.18 18.65 -15.03
N GLY A 471 -3.86 18.26 -13.80
CA GLY A 471 -2.52 17.89 -13.37
C GLY A 471 -1.55 19.06 -13.32
N VAL A 472 -0.31 18.75 -12.96
CA VAL A 472 0.83 19.68 -12.93
C VAL A 472 1.97 19.13 -13.78
N ARG A 473 2.77 20.03 -14.37
CA ARG A 473 3.85 19.66 -15.27
C ARG A 473 5.07 20.55 -15.07
N THR A 474 6.25 19.95 -15.23
CA THR A 474 7.52 20.67 -15.39
C THR A 474 8.23 20.24 -16.67
N GLU A 475 9.22 21.00 -17.10
CA GLU A 475 10.10 20.66 -18.23
C GLU A 475 11.51 20.34 -17.72
N ALA A 476 12.10 19.29 -18.30
CA ALA A 476 13.48 18.86 -18.07
C ALA A 476 14.22 18.85 -19.42
N GLN A 477 15.17 19.76 -19.59
CA GLN A 477 15.93 19.92 -20.83
C GLN A 477 17.29 19.23 -20.72
N ASN A 478 17.67 18.46 -21.74
CA ASN A 478 19.05 17.97 -21.87
C ASN A 478 19.65 18.60 -23.11
N THR A 479 20.93 18.89 -23.06
CA THR A 479 21.69 19.32 -24.22
C THR A 479 22.14 18.06 -24.95
N ALA A 480 21.90 18.01 -26.26
CA ALA A 480 22.48 16.97 -27.09
C ALA A 480 23.99 16.97 -26.87
N THR A 481 24.58 15.80 -26.65
CA THR A 481 26.03 15.68 -26.51
C THR A 481 26.63 16.21 -27.82
N THR A 482 27.33 17.34 -27.74
CA THR A 482 27.74 18.14 -28.92
C THR A 482 28.81 17.47 -29.79
N GLU A 483 29.29 16.31 -29.37
CA GLU A 483 30.06 15.37 -30.16
C GLU A 483 29.46 13.96 -29.94
N PRO A 484 29.43 13.06 -30.97
CA PRO A 484 29.35 11.64 -30.64
C PRO A 484 30.44 11.39 -29.59
N PRO A 485 30.19 10.68 -28.47
CA PRO A 485 31.15 10.61 -27.39
C PRO A 485 32.49 10.28 -28.03
N GLY A 486 33.43 11.23 -27.99
CA GLY A 486 34.66 11.10 -28.75
C GLY A 486 35.30 9.83 -28.25
N THR A 487 35.24 8.76 -29.03
CA THR A 487 35.84 7.53 -28.53
C THR A 487 37.33 7.73 -28.66
N GLY A 488 38.00 7.68 -27.52
CA GLY A 488 39.44 7.74 -27.47
C GLY A 488 40.03 6.34 -27.40
N ARG A 489 41.34 6.32 -27.22
CA ARG A 489 42.12 5.10 -27.17
C ARG A 489 43.24 5.27 -26.17
N ILE A 490 43.54 4.20 -25.42
CA ILE A 490 44.73 4.16 -24.56
C ILE A 490 45.75 3.20 -25.19
N ASP A 491 46.93 3.73 -25.49
CA ASP A 491 48.12 2.99 -25.91
C ASP A 491 49.00 2.64 -24.72
N LEU A 492 49.20 1.36 -24.47
CA LEU A 492 50.12 0.89 -23.45
C LEU A 492 51.49 0.58 -24.09
N ALA A 493 52.56 1.15 -23.53
CA ALA A 493 53.95 0.83 -23.88
C ALA A 493 54.69 0.27 -22.66
N LYS A 494 54.98 -1.03 -22.69
CA LYS A 494 55.66 -1.76 -21.62
C LYS A 494 57.15 -1.89 -21.87
N LYS A 495 57.96 -1.47 -20.90
CA LYS A 495 59.43 -1.45 -21.03
C LYS A 495 60.16 -2.05 -19.83
N ASP A 496 61.38 -2.51 -20.05
CA ASP A 496 62.37 -2.79 -19.02
C ASP A 496 62.88 -1.46 -18.46
N ARG A 497 62.76 -1.28 -17.14
CA ARG A 497 63.14 -0.05 -16.43
C ARG A 497 64.61 0.35 -16.60
N LYS A 498 65.50 -0.63 -16.83
CA LYS A 498 66.95 -0.42 -16.88
C LYS A 498 67.44 -0.07 -18.28
N ASN A 499 67.00 -0.79 -19.30
CA ASN A 499 67.52 -0.64 -20.67
C ASN A 499 66.50 -0.10 -21.67
N GLY A 500 65.23 0.08 -21.27
CA GLY A 500 64.18 0.62 -22.12
C GLY A 500 63.66 -0.34 -23.20
N GLU A 501 64.14 -1.58 -23.22
CA GLU A 501 63.71 -2.60 -24.19
C GLU A 501 62.22 -2.94 -24.00
N PRO A 502 61.48 -3.20 -25.08
CA PRO A 502 60.07 -3.56 -25.00
C PRO A 502 59.84 -4.92 -24.34
N LEU A 503 58.72 -5.07 -23.64
CA LEU A 503 58.38 -6.28 -22.90
C LEU A 503 57.09 -6.93 -23.39
N ALA A 504 57.21 -8.11 -24.00
CA ALA A 504 56.11 -8.93 -24.45
C ALA A 504 55.53 -9.81 -23.33
N GLY A 505 54.21 -10.00 -23.31
CA GLY A 505 53.52 -10.94 -22.43
C GLY A 505 53.13 -10.40 -21.04
N ALA A 506 53.16 -9.09 -20.81
CA ALA A 506 52.54 -8.48 -19.62
C ALA A 506 51.03 -8.38 -19.83
N VAL A 507 50.22 -8.60 -18.78
CA VAL A 507 48.74 -8.59 -18.87
C VAL A 507 48.17 -7.47 -18.01
N PHE A 508 47.25 -6.69 -18.58
CA PHE A 508 46.61 -5.54 -17.94
C PHE A 508 45.10 -5.62 -18.00
N GLU A 509 44.44 -5.19 -16.92
CA GLU A 509 43.02 -4.87 -16.90
C GLU A 509 42.84 -3.35 -17.00
N LEU A 510 41.88 -2.92 -17.82
CA LEU A 510 41.41 -1.54 -17.90
C LEU A 510 40.15 -1.36 -17.07
N TRP A 511 40.14 -0.33 -16.22
CA TRP A 511 39.01 0.03 -15.37
C TRP A 511 38.65 1.50 -15.59
N ARG A 512 37.37 1.82 -15.67
CA ARG A 512 36.85 3.18 -15.76
C ARG A 512 36.42 3.65 -14.38
N GLU A 513 36.85 4.86 -14.01
CA GLU A 513 36.37 5.55 -12.81
C GLU A 513 34.85 5.73 -12.90
N SER A 514 34.13 5.24 -11.90
CA SER A 514 32.66 5.28 -11.90
C SER A 514 32.03 5.50 -10.52
N ASN A 515 32.83 5.86 -9.50
CA ASN A 515 32.34 6.02 -8.12
C ASN A 515 32.82 7.34 -7.46
N ASP A 516 33.52 8.21 -8.20
CA ASP A 516 34.03 9.51 -7.76
C ASP A 516 35.00 9.42 -6.55
N THR A 517 35.60 8.25 -6.30
CA THR A 517 36.58 8.02 -5.24
C THR A 517 37.98 7.92 -5.83
N PRO A 518 38.94 8.78 -5.45
CA PRO A 518 40.30 8.73 -6.02
C PRO A 518 40.99 7.36 -5.89
N GLY A 519 41.41 6.81 -7.03
CA GLY A 519 42.16 5.57 -7.16
C GLY A 519 41.28 4.33 -7.33
N LEU A 520 41.83 3.31 -8.01
CA LEU A 520 41.09 2.12 -8.42
C LEU A 520 40.46 1.31 -7.25
N GLN A 521 39.14 1.19 -7.25
CA GLN A 521 38.33 0.36 -6.34
C GLN A 521 37.81 -0.90 -7.06
N THR A 522 38.49 -2.04 -6.90
CA THR A 522 38.10 -3.29 -7.62
C THR A 522 36.99 -4.12 -6.94
N ARG A 523 36.48 -3.72 -5.78
CA ARG A 523 35.54 -4.50 -4.94
C ARG A 523 34.67 -3.59 -4.07
N GLY A 524 33.47 -4.06 -3.70
CA GLY A 524 32.52 -3.33 -2.87
C GLY A 524 31.30 -2.87 -3.67
N THR A 525 30.35 -2.20 -3.02
CA THR A 525 29.18 -1.59 -3.70
C THR A 525 29.55 -0.34 -4.50
N GLU A 526 30.70 0.26 -4.19
CA GLU A 526 31.27 1.44 -4.85
C GLU A 526 32.50 1.06 -5.71
N SER A 527 32.47 -0.08 -6.41
CA SER A 527 33.61 -0.49 -7.26
C SER A 527 33.61 0.21 -8.61
N ASP A 528 34.79 0.51 -9.15
CA ASP A 528 34.97 0.95 -10.53
C ASP A 528 34.52 -0.10 -11.54
N THR A 529 34.24 0.35 -12.76
CA THR A 529 33.75 -0.52 -13.83
C THR A 529 34.91 -1.13 -14.60
N ARG A 530 35.05 -2.46 -14.61
CA ARG A 530 36.03 -3.16 -15.47
C ARG A 530 35.58 -3.06 -16.93
N VAL A 531 36.46 -2.57 -17.80
CA VAL A 531 36.17 -2.28 -19.21
C VAL A 531 36.65 -3.40 -20.11
N ASP A 532 37.95 -3.72 -20.03
CA ASP A 532 38.59 -4.69 -20.94
C ASP A 532 39.93 -5.20 -20.36
N ASP A 533 40.62 -6.09 -21.07
CA ASP A 533 41.99 -6.51 -20.78
C ASP A 533 42.87 -6.66 -22.04
N CYS A 534 44.18 -6.45 -21.89
CA CYS A 534 45.15 -6.64 -22.98
C CYS A 534 46.45 -7.31 -22.53
N SER A 535 47.10 -7.97 -23.48
CA SER A 535 48.45 -8.53 -23.32
C SER A 535 49.43 -7.86 -24.26
N THR A 536 50.62 -7.52 -23.77
CA THR A 536 51.62 -6.79 -24.58
C THR A 536 52.26 -7.67 -25.65
N ASP A 537 52.40 -7.12 -26.86
CA ASP A 537 52.99 -7.80 -28.02
C ASP A 537 54.53 -7.83 -27.99
N GLU A 538 55.16 -8.36 -29.04
CA GLU A 538 56.64 -8.42 -29.18
C GLU A 538 57.33 -7.04 -29.13
N LYS A 539 56.59 -5.96 -29.40
CA LYS A 539 57.06 -4.57 -29.32
C LYS A 539 56.70 -3.91 -28.00
N GLY A 540 56.17 -4.68 -27.04
CA GLY A 540 55.75 -4.22 -25.72
C GLY A 540 54.47 -3.38 -25.75
N GLY A 541 53.70 -3.43 -26.83
CA GLY A 541 52.50 -2.62 -27.02
C GLY A 541 51.20 -3.41 -26.79
N CYS A 542 50.17 -2.76 -26.26
CA CYS A 542 48.76 -3.14 -26.49
C CYS A 542 47.86 -1.89 -26.42
N SER A 543 46.64 -1.97 -26.94
CA SER A 543 45.72 -0.84 -26.93
C SER A 543 44.29 -1.20 -26.58
N PHE A 544 43.61 -0.20 -26.06
CA PHE A 544 42.19 -0.21 -25.74
C PHE A 544 41.53 0.87 -26.57
N ASP A 545 40.73 0.45 -27.54
CA ASP A 545 40.09 1.32 -28.51
C ASP A 545 38.64 1.61 -28.09
N ASP A 546 37.98 2.53 -28.78
CA ASP A 546 36.56 2.85 -28.59
C ASP A 546 36.15 3.24 -27.15
N LEU A 547 37.07 3.87 -26.41
CA LEU A 547 36.86 4.26 -25.02
C LEU A 547 36.05 5.54 -24.91
N LEU A 548 35.01 5.54 -24.08
CA LEU A 548 34.29 6.77 -23.73
C LEU A 548 35.24 7.79 -23.07
N LEU A 549 34.89 9.06 -23.15
CA LEU A 549 35.60 10.09 -22.41
C LEU A 549 35.48 9.83 -20.90
N GLY A 550 36.57 10.09 -20.16
CA GLY A 550 36.64 9.88 -18.72
C GLY A 550 38.00 9.40 -18.23
N GLU A 551 38.08 9.13 -16.93
CA GLU A 551 39.30 8.67 -16.27
C GLU A 551 39.37 7.14 -16.22
N TYR A 552 40.57 6.62 -16.48
CA TYR A 552 40.84 5.18 -16.53
C TYR A 552 42.06 4.79 -15.70
N TYR A 553 42.02 3.59 -15.13
CA TYR A 553 43.14 2.95 -14.46
C TYR A 553 43.56 1.68 -15.17
N LEU A 554 44.86 1.48 -15.31
CA LEU A 554 45.46 0.23 -15.78
C LEU A 554 46.01 -0.54 -14.59
N ARG A 555 45.59 -1.80 -14.45
CA ARG A 555 46.09 -2.70 -13.41
C ARG A 555 46.87 -3.85 -14.04
N GLU A 556 48.17 -3.91 -13.77
CA GLU A 556 49.00 -5.05 -14.19
C GLU A 556 48.64 -6.28 -13.36
N THR A 557 48.19 -7.34 -14.02
CA THR A 557 47.78 -8.60 -13.36
C THR A 557 48.79 -9.72 -13.56
N ALA A 558 49.63 -9.64 -14.59
CA ALA A 558 50.73 -10.58 -14.82
C ALA A 558 51.92 -9.89 -15.50
N VAL A 559 53.13 -10.32 -15.13
CA VAL A 559 54.40 -9.82 -15.69
C VAL A 559 55.08 -10.86 -16.58
N PRO A 560 55.93 -10.45 -17.54
CA PRO A 560 56.73 -11.36 -18.35
C PRO A 560 57.75 -12.15 -17.51
N GLU A 561 58.23 -13.28 -18.05
CA GLU A 561 59.24 -14.10 -17.38
C GLU A 561 60.53 -13.29 -17.07
N GLY A 562 61.02 -13.39 -15.83
CA GLY A 562 62.21 -12.67 -15.37
C GLY A 562 61.94 -11.24 -14.88
N TYR A 563 60.68 -10.82 -14.76
CA TYR A 563 60.28 -9.53 -14.20
C TYR A 563 59.44 -9.71 -12.93
N VAL A 564 59.37 -8.65 -12.13
CA VAL A 564 58.63 -8.61 -10.85
C VAL A 564 57.44 -7.68 -10.97
N LEU A 565 56.27 -8.13 -10.53
CA LEU A 565 55.07 -7.30 -10.42
C LEU A 565 55.32 -6.20 -9.37
N PRO A 566 55.09 -4.92 -9.70
CA PRO A 566 55.31 -3.83 -8.74
C PRO A 566 54.36 -3.93 -7.54
N ALA A 567 54.80 -3.42 -6.39
CA ALA A 567 54.02 -3.42 -5.15
C ALA A 567 52.69 -2.65 -5.30
N ASN A 568 52.69 -1.58 -6.10
CA ASN A 568 51.47 -0.96 -6.61
C ASN A 568 51.34 -1.29 -8.11
N PRO A 569 50.45 -2.24 -8.49
CA PRO A 569 50.23 -2.62 -9.88
C PRO A 569 49.27 -1.70 -10.63
N VAL A 570 48.76 -0.65 -9.99
CA VAL A 570 47.81 0.31 -10.58
C VAL A 570 48.56 1.53 -11.09
N SER A 571 48.27 1.92 -12.33
CA SER A 571 48.75 3.14 -12.96
C SER A 571 47.58 3.96 -13.50
N GLY A 572 47.65 5.28 -13.36
CA GLY A 572 46.58 6.22 -13.72
C GLY A 572 46.35 7.28 -12.63
N PRO A 573 45.30 8.11 -12.74
CA PRO A 573 44.30 8.06 -13.81
C PRO A 573 44.87 8.48 -15.17
N TYR A 574 44.37 7.85 -16.23
CA TYR A 574 44.59 8.25 -17.62
C TYR A 574 43.28 8.86 -18.11
N GLU A 575 43.32 10.15 -18.42
CA GLU A 575 42.13 10.88 -18.84
C GLU A 575 41.99 10.87 -20.35
N VAL A 576 40.95 10.21 -20.85
CA VAL A 576 40.54 10.28 -22.25
C VAL A 576 39.63 11.50 -22.38
N THR A 577 40.10 12.50 -23.12
CA THR A 577 39.43 13.78 -23.34
C THR A 577 39.12 13.96 -24.82
N ALA A 578 38.22 14.88 -25.15
CA ALA A 578 37.96 15.23 -26.54
C ALA A 578 39.26 15.65 -27.28
N GLU A 579 40.15 16.37 -26.59
CA GLU A 579 41.42 16.86 -27.16
C GLU A 579 42.38 15.72 -27.57
N ASN A 580 42.42 14.64 -26.79
CA ASN A 580 43.33 13.52 -27.02
C ASN A 580 42.67 12.29 -27.67
N SER A 581 41.36 12.33 -27.90
CA SER A 581 40.57 11.23 -28.48
C SER A 581 41.13 10.71 -29.81
N THR A 582 41.61 11.61 -30.69
CA THR A 582 42.14 11.25 -32.02
C THR A 582 43.60 10.77 -32.00
N THR A 583 44.40 11.22 -31.03
CA THR A 583 45.82 10.82 -30.91
C THR A 583 46.04 9.66 -29.95
N GLY A 584 45.06 9.37 -29.10
CA GLY A 584 45.15 8.44 -28.00
C GLY A 584 45.98 8.97 -26.82
N VAL A 585 45.85 8.31 -25.67
CA VAL A 585 46.65 8.53 -24.46
C VAL A 585 47.71 7.43 -24.37
N THR A 586 48.98 7.80 -24.28
CA THR A 586 50.06 6.82 -24.12
C THR A 586 50.41 6.59 -22.64
N ALA A 587 50.17 5.38 -22.16
CA ALA A 587 50.57 4.87 -20.86
C ALA A 587 51.92 4.12 -20.97
N THR A 588 53.01 4.72 -20.45
CA THR A 588 54.31 4.02 -20.38
C THR A 588 54.51 3.39 -19.02
N ILE A 589 54.61 2.06 -18.96
CA ILE A 589 54.71 1.29 -17.71
C ILE A 589 55.98 0.42 -17.72
N GLU A 590 56.81 0.54 -16.68
CA GLU A 590 58.11 -0.12 -16.62
C GLU A 590 58.16 -1.24 -15.58
N ASN A 591 58.80 -2.37 -15.91
CA ASN A 591 59.09 -3.42 -14.92
C ASN A 591 60.59 -3.53 -14.68
N THR A 592 60.95 -3.87 -13.45
CA THR A 592 62.34 -4.17 -13.09
C THR A 592 62.56 -5.67 -13.23
N ARG A 593 63.70 -6.08 -13.82
CA ARG A 593 64.12 -7.48 -13.81
C ARG A 593 64.27 -7.96 -12.37
N GLY A 594 63.82 -9.16 -12.10
CA GLY A 594 64.09 -9.87 -10.85
C GLY A 594 64.26 -11.35 -11.10
N GLU A 595 64.42 -12.13 -10.03
CA GLU A 595 64.49 -13.57 -10.20
C GLU A 595 63.17 -14.07 -10.82
N PRO A 596 63.22 -14.93 -11.85
CA PRO A 596 62.02 -15.41 -12.51
C PRO A 596 61.11 -16.07 -11.48
N CYS A 597 59.86 -15.59 -11.38
CA CYS A 597 58.80 -16.30 -10.69
C CYS A 597 58.56 -17.63 -11.43
N LYS A 598 59.34 -18.66 -11.09
CA LYS A 598 59.19 -20.01 -11.62
C LYS A 598 57.90 -20.62 -11.07
N GLY A 599 56.87 -20.67 -11.90
CA GLY A 599 55.71 -21.55 -11.71
C GLY A 599 54.56 -20.94 -10.88
N LYS A 600 53.35 -21.46 -11.17
CA LYS A 600 52.03 -21.00 -10.73
C LYS A 600 51.89 -20.85 -9.20
N THR A 601 52.21 -19.67 -8.65
CA THR A 601 51.49 -19.00 -7.53
C THR A 601 52.19 -17.69 -7.15
N CYS A 602 51.75 -16.56 -7.71
CA CYS A 602 52.02 -15.22 -7.15
C CYS A 602 50.73 -14.62 -6.58
N LYS A 603 50.06 -15.36 -5.69
CA LYS A 603 49.15 -14.77 -4.70
C LYS A 603 49.92 -14.75 -3.38
N ASP A 604 49.95 -13.59 -2.73
CA ASP A 604 50.53 -13.30 -1.43
C ASP A 604 52.03 -12.95 -1.37
N ARG A 605 52.32 -11.68 -1.63
CA ARG A 605 53.26 -10.90 -0.79
C ARG A 605 52.70 -9.49 -0.57
N ARG A 606 51.85 -9.33 0.46
CA ARG A 606 51.67 -8.02 1.12
C ARG A 606 52.91 -7.77 1.98
N ALA A 607 53.55 -6.63 1.77
CA ALA A 607 54.42 -5.99 2.75
C ALA A 607 53.77 -4.65 3.10
#